data_AF-A0A1C7MP71-F1
#
_entry.id   AF-A0A1C7MP71-F1
#
_cell.length_a   1.000
_cell.length_b   1.000
_cell.length_c   1.000
_cell.angle_alpha   90.00
_cell.angle_beta   90.00
_cell.angle_gamma   90.00
#
_symmetry.space_group_name_H-M   'P 1'
#
loop_
_entity.id
_entity.type
_entity.pdbx_description
1 polymer ?
#
loop_
_entity_poly.entity_id
_entity_poly.type
_entity_poly.pdbx_seq_one_letter_code
_entity_poly.pdbx_strand_id
1 'polypeptide(L)'
;MPVSDYRTSTTGIEAAHLHHDTAMKFDDVQKQVADLIRSKILVGHALWQDLSVLGIPHPAVATRDVALYQPFRNALKSTNQVIGLQTLMWHLMRRRVQDDKICALENSRAALDLYRSHAGEWESTVSKGQWPSFLPPNTFSRCYL
;
A
#
# COMPACT_ATOMS: atom_id res chain seq x y z
N MET A 1 -17.02 5.10 18.43
CA MET A 1 -16.42 4.26 19.49
C MET A 1 -15.13 4.90 19.96
N PRO A 2 -14.77 4.81 21.25
CA PRO A 2 -13.48 5.29 21.74
C PRO A 2 -12.32 4.41 21.22
N VAL A 3 -11.12 4.99 21.11
CA VAL A 3 -9.89 4.25 20.77
C VAL A 3 -9.53 3.31 21.92
N SER A 4 -9.37 2.01 21.63
CA SER A 4 -8.96 1.01 22.62
C SER A 4 -7.45 0.88 22.78
N ASP A 5 -6.70 1.04 21.68
CA ASP A 5 -5.24 0.97 21.65
C ASP A 5 -4.68 1.76 20.45
N TYR A 6 -3.75 2.66 20.70
CA TYR A 6 -3.06 3.46 19.67
C TYR A 6 -1.89 2.74 19.01
N ARG A 7 -1.43 1.65 19.64
CA ARG A 7 -0.26 0.87 19.22
C ARG A 7 0.99 1.73 19.09
N THR A 8 1.17 2.68 20.01
CA THR A 8 2.18 3.75 19.94
C THR A 8 3.61 3.24 19.75
N SER A 9 3.95 2.09 20.34
CA SER A 9 5.27 1.45 20.16
C SER A 9 5.53 1.06 18.70
N THR A 10 4.49 0.75 17.93
CA THR A 10 4.57 0.38 16.52
C THR A 10 4.31 1.57 15.58
N THR A 11 3.30 2.40 15.88
CA THR A 11 2.81 3.43 14.95
C THR A 11 3.36 4.82 15.23
N GLY A 12 3.87 5.06 16.44
CA GLY A 12 4.18 6.40 16.93
C GLY A 12 2.96 7.30 17.15
N ILE A 13 1.73 6.78 16.98
CA ILE A 13 0.51 7.55 17.20
C ILE A 13 0.22 7.60 18.70
N GLU A 14 -0.10 8.79 19.20
CA GLU A 14 -0.44 9.08 20.59
C GLU A 14 -1.82 9.74 20.63
N ALA A 15 -2.48 9.71 21.79
CA ALA A 15 -3.76 10.39 21.97
C ALA A 15 -3.70 11.88 21.58
N ALA A 16 -2.54 12.52 21.80
CA ALA A 16 -2.31 13.91 21.46
C ALA A 16 -2.45 14.21 19.96
N HIS A 17 -2.11 13.24 19.09
CA HIS A 17 -2.23 13.39 17.64
C HIS A 17 -3.67 13.33 17.13
N LEU A 18 -4.62 12.86 17.94
CA LEU A 18 -6.04 12.77 17.60
C LEU A 18 -6.90 13.83 18.28
N HIS A 19 -6.28 14.86 18.87
CA HIS A 19 -7.04 15.98 19.44
C HIS A 19 -7.77 16.76 18.35
N HIS A 20 -8.99 17.19 18.67
CA HIS A 20 -9.95 17.80 17.73
C HIS A 20 -9.40 19.05 17.02
N ASP A 21 -8.51 19.80 17.66
CA ASP A 21 -7.97 21.05 17.10
C ASP A 21 -6.91 20.81 16.02
N THR A 22 -6.34 19.61 15.94
CA THR A 22 -5.27 19.24 15.00
C THR A 22 -5.65 18.11 14.05
N ALA A 23 -6.62 17.27 14.42
CA ALA A 23 -7.04 16.12 13.64
C ALA A 23 -8.21 16.44 12.70
N MET A 24 -8.06 16.05 11.43
CA MET A 24 -9.15 16.11 10.46
C MET A 24 -10.21 15.04 10.75
N LYS A 25 -11.49 15.35 10.52
CA LYS A 25 -12.56 14.35 10.60
C LYS A 25 -12.35 13.27 9.54
N PHE A 26 -12.71 12.04 9.89
CA PHE A 26 -12.53 10.90 9.01
C PHE A 26 -13.22 11.08 7.65
N ASP A 27 -14.46 11.55 7.64
CA ASP A 27 -15.24 11.77 6.40
C ASP A 27 -14.58 12.79 5.46
N ASP A 28 -13.96 13.84 6.02
CA ASP A 28 -13.25 14.86 5.26
C ASP A 28 -11.97 14.25 4.64
N VAL A 29 -11.23 13.44 5.40
CA VAL A 29 -10.05 12.70 4.90
C VAL A 29 -10.47 11.72 3.81
N GLN A 30 -11.53 10.93 4.02
CA GLN A 30 -12.03 9.98 3.02
C GLN A 30 -12.35 10.68 1.70
N LYS A 31 -13.08 11.80 1.76
CA LYS A 31 -13.42 12.58 0.57
C LYS A 31 -12.17 13.12 -0.12
N GLN A 32 -11.26 13.71 0.64
CA GLN A 32 -10.02 14.28 0.09
C GLN A 32 -9.15 13.20 -0.58
N VAL A 33 -9.00 12.03 0.04
CA VAL A 33 -8.23 10.92 -0.52
C VAL A 33 -8.92 10.35 -1.76
N ALA A 34 -10.24 10.15 -1.73
CA ALA A 34 -10.99 9.65 -2.88
C ALA A 34 -10.83 10.57 -4.09
N ASP A 35 -10.92 11.88 -3.89
CA ASP A 35 -10.71 12.87 -4.96
C ASP A 35 -9.25 12.91 -5.42
N LEU A 36 -8.29 12.75 -4.50
CA LEU A 36 -6.87 12.75 -4.83
C LEU A 36 -6.45 11.57 -5.70
N ILE A 37 -6.97 10.36 -5.44
CA ILE A 37 -6.59 9.14 -6.16
C ILE A 37 -7.44 8.87 -7.40
N ARG A 38 -8.56 9.60 -7.57
CA ARG A 38 -9.47 9.47 -8.71
C ARG A 38 -8.71 9.59 -10.04
N SER A 39 -8.94 8.62 -10.93
CA SER A 39 -8.33 8.57 -12.27
C SER A 39 -6.80 8.54 -12.28
N LYS A 40 -6.17 8.13 -11.15
CA LYS A 40 -4.72 7.96 -11.05
C LYS A 40 -4.33 6.50 -10.93
N ILE A 41 -3.07 6.22 -11.24
CA ILE A 41 -2.44 4.94 -10.91
C ILE A 41 -2.01 5.00 -9.45
N LEU A 42 -2.48 4.05 -8.65
CA LEU A 42 -2.15 3.94 -7.23
C LEU A 42 -1.01 2.95 -7.05
N VAL A 43 0.13 3.43 -6.56
CA VAL A 43 1.33 2.62 -6.27
C VAL A 43 1.44 2.45 -4.77
N GLY A 44 1.67 1.22 -4.30
CA GLY A 44 1.84 0.96 -2.87
C GLY A 44 2.12 -0.51 -2.56
N HIS A 45 2.07 -0.86 -1.28
CA HIS A 45 2.23 -2.22 -0.79
C HIS A 45 0.97 -2.63 -0.03
N ALA A 46 0.35 -3.74 -0.44
CA ALA A 46 -0.86 -4.27 0.18
C ALA A 46 -2.02 -3.25 0.25
N LEU A 47 -2.27 -2.56 -0.86
CA LEU A 47 -3.19 -1.42 -0.99
C LEU A 47 -4.60 -1.71 -0.46
N TRP A 48 -5.04 -2.97 -0.50
CA TRP A 48 -6.35 -3.38 0.02
C TRP A 48 -6.53 -3.09 1.50
N GLN A 49 -5.45 -3.08 2.29
CA GLN A 49 -5.53 -2.80 3.72
C GLN A 49 -6.00 -1.36 3.96
N ASP A 50 -5.36 -0.40 3.30
CA ASP A 50 -5.68 1.02 3.42
C ASP A 50 -7.01 1.36 2.75
N LEU A 51 -7.24 0.86 1.52
CA LEU A 51 -8.49 1.09 0.79
C LEU A 51 -9.71 0.52 1.53
N SER A 52 -9.57 -0.63 2.19
CA SER A 52 -10.65 -1.22 3.00
C SER A 52 -10.98 -0.39 4.24
N VAL A 53 -9.97 0.19 4.90
CA VAL A 53 -10.18 1.05 6.07
C VAL A 53 -10.82 2.36 5.63
N LEU A 54 -10.35 2.95 4.54
CA LEU A 54 -10.91 4.18 3.98
C LEU A 54 -12.25 3.98 3.28
N GLY A 55 -12.65 2.73 2.99
CA GLY A 55 -13.89 2.45 2.26
C GLY A 55 -13.91 3.02 0.84
N ILE A 56 -12.75 3.17 0.21
CA ILE A 56 -12.61 3.77 -1.13
C ILE A 56 -12.30 2.64 -2.12
N PRO A 57 -13.15 2.38 -3.12
CA PRO A 57 -12.85 1.43 -4.17
C PRO A 57 -11.94 2.07 -5.24
N HIS A 58 -11.00 1.29 -5.78
CA HIS A 58 -10.11 1.74 -6.86
C HIS A 58 -10.00 0.67 -7.95
N PRO A 59 -9.98 1.02 -9.26
CA PRO A 59 -9.90 0.03 -10.32
C PRO A 59 -8.66 -0.85 -10.18
N ALA A 60 -8.82 -2.18 -10.23
CA ALA A 60 -7.69 -3.09 -10.08
C ALA A 60 -6.58 -2.78 -11.10
N VAL A 61 -6.96 -2.58 -12.36
CA VAL A 61 -6.07 -2.24 -13.48
C VAL A 61 -5.23 -0.96 -13.26
N ALA A 62 -5.74 -0.04 -12.42
CA ALA A 62 -5.08 1.21 -12.07
C ALA A 62 -4.29 1.11 -10.76
N THR A 63 -3.93 -0.10 -10.32
CA THR A 63 -3.03 -0.31 -9.18
C THR A 63 -1.68 -0.88 -9.60
N ARG A 64 -0.65 -0.53 -8.85
CA ARG A 64 0.70 -1.09 -8.90
C ARG A 64 1.09 -1.50 -7.50
N ASP A 65 0.49 -2.61 -7.06
CA ASP A 65 0.74 -3.17 -5.74
C ASP A 65 1.99 -4.05 -5.74
N VAL A 66 3.06 -3.57 -5.10
CA VAL A 66 4.34 -4.28 -5.06
C VAL A 66 4.28 -5.56 -4.23
N ALA A 67 3.26 -5.73 -3.38
CA ALA A 67 3.01 -6.97 -2.65
C ALA A 67 2.42 -8.07 -3.55
N LEU A 68 1.76 -7.69 -4.65
CA LEU A 68 1.13 -8.61 -5.60
C LEU A 68 1.96 -8.83 -6.88
N TYR A 69 2.97 -8.00 -7.13
CA TYR A 69 3.79 -8.09 -8.33
C TYR A 69 4.52 -9.43 -8.43
N GLN A 70 4.22 -10.20 -9.48
CA GLN A 70 4.72 -11.58 -9.64
C GLN A 70 6.25 -11.66 -9.71
N PRO A 71 6.96 -10.77 -10.45
CA PRO A 71 8.43 -10.83 -10.50
C PRO A 71 9.11 -10.71 -9.13
N PHE A 72 8.58 -9.89 -8.22
CA PHE A 72 9.14 -9.78 -6.86
C PHE A 72 8.95 -11.06 -6.05
N ARG A 73 7.77 -11.68 -6.15
CA ARG A 73 7.51 -12.95 -5.47
C ARG A 73 8.36 -14.09 -6.02
N ASN A 74 8.53 -14.12 -7.33
CA ASN A 74 9.35 -15.11 -8.01
C ASN A 74 10.84 -14.95 -7.63
N ALA A 75 11.34 -13.72 -7.56
CA ALA A 75 12.71 -13.43 -7.14
C ALA A 75 13.01 -13.92 -5.72
N LEU A 76 12.01 -13.91 -4.82
CA LEU A 76 12.14 -14.37 -3.43
C LEU A 76 11.70 -15.83 -3.23
N LYS A 77 11.31 -16.56 -4.29
CA LYS A 77 10.77 -17.93 -4.22
C LYS A 77 9.56 -18.07 -3.29
N SER A 78 8.75 -17.01 -3.15
CA SER A 78 7.57 -16.96 -2.28
C SER A 78 6.32 -16.62 -3.10
N THR A 79 5.89 -17.56 -3.93
CA THR A 79 4.76 -17.37 -4.86
C THR A 79 3.39 -17.34 -4.17
N ASN A 80 3.23 -18.14 -3.11
CA ASN A 80 1.95 -18.38 -2.46
C ASN A 80 1.65 -17.50 -1.24
N GLN A 81 2.54 -16.57 -0.90
CA GLN A 81 2.40 -15.72 0.29
C GLN A 81 2.59 -14.25 -0.05
N VAL A 82 1.89 -13.38 0.67
CA VAL A 82 2.12 -11.93 0.62
C VAL A 82 3.40 -11.63 1.39
N ILE A 83 4.39 -11.07 0.70
CA ILE A 83 5.68 -10.71 1.29
C ILE A 83 5.58 -9.32 1.94
N GLY A 84 6.08 -9.17 3.16
CA GLY A 84 6.12 -7.89 3.85
C GLY A 84 7.05 -6.87 3.18
N LEU A 85 6.76 -5.58 3.35
CA LEU A 85 7.54 -4.49 2.75
C LEU A 85 9.01 -4.52 3.19
N GLN A 86 9.29 -4.77 4.47
CA GLN A 86 10.67 -4.89 5.00
C GLN A 86 11.46 -5.98 4.27
N THR A 87 10.85 -7.15 4.06
CA THR A 87 11.48 -8.28 3.37
C THR A 87 11.75 -7.93 1.90
N LEU A 88 10.78 -7.33 1.20
CA LEU A 88 10.97 -6.87 -0.18
C LEU A 88 12.13 -5.86 -0.28
N MET A 89 12.12 -4.85 0.58
CA MET A 89 13.15 -3.81 0.61
C MET A 89 14.53 -4.37 0.93
N TRP A 90 14.64 -5.27 1.90
CA TRP A 90 15.91 -5.89 2.25
C TRP A 90 16.47 -6.75 1.12
N HIS A 91 15.64 -7.61 0.52
CA HIS A 91 16.11 -8.57 -0.49
C HIS A 91 16.36 -7.93 -1.86
N LEU A 92 15.52 -6.97 -2.27
CA LEU A 92 15.56 -6.39 -3.61
C LEU A 92 16.36 -5.09 -3.67
N MET A 93 16.33 -4.28 -2.60
CA MET A 93 16.94 -2.95 -2.57
C MET A 93 18.09 -2.83 -1.57
N ARG A 94 18.36 -3.88 -0.76
CA ARG A 94 19.38 -3.88 0.31
C ARG A 94 19.24 -2.71 1.29
N ARG A 95 18.00 -2.26 1.49
CA ARG A 95 17.65 -1.12 2.35
C ARG A 95 16.72 -1.57 3.47
N ARG A 96 17.01 -1.16 4.70
CA ARG A 96 16.12 -1.34 5.84
C ARG A 96 15.08 -0.22 5.89
N VAL A 97 13.88 -0.55 6.36
CA VAL A 97 12.74 0.35 6.54
C VAL A 97 11.96 -0.11 7.76
N GLN A 98 11.24 0.81 8.42
CA GLN A 98 10.45 0.50 9.62
C GLN A 98 11.29 -0.09 10.78
N ASP A 99 12.57 0.31 10.92
CA ASP A 99 13.48 -0.22 11.94
C ASP A 99 13.10 0.19 13.39
N ASP A 100 12.44 1.34 13.57
CA ASP A 100 11.95 1.82 14.87
C ASP A 100 10.42 1.80 14.92
N LYS A 101 9.78 2.81 14.32
CA LYS A 101 8.32 2.91 14.17
C LYS A 101 7.93 2.85 12.71
N ILE A 102 6.70 2.43 12.46
CA ILE A 102 6.11 2.49 11.13
C ILE A 102 5.87 3.95 10.74
N CYS A 103 6.47 4.37 9.63
CA CYS A 103 6.24 5.68 9.05
C CYS A 103 5.55 5.55 7.69
N ALA A 104 4.34 6.11 7.56
CA ALA A 104 3.56 6.04 6.32
C ALA A 104 4.30 6.67 5.12
N LEU A 105 5.04 7.76 5.35
CA LEU A 105 5.84 8.42 4.32
C LEU A 105 7.02 7.56 3.85
N GLU A 106 7.71 6.90 4.79
CA GLU A 106 8.79 5.97 4.45
C GLU A 106 8.25 4.79 3.64
N ASN A 107 7.15 4.18 4.09
CA ASN A 107 6.52 3.06 3.40
C ASN A 107 6.07 3.43 1.98
N SER A 108 5.47 4.61 1.81
CA SER A 108 5.04 5.11 0.50
C SER A 108 6.24 5.29 -0.45
N ARG A 109 7.35 5.84 0.05
CA ARG A 109 8.58 6.00 -0.73
C ARG A 109 9.21 4.65 -1.07
N ALA A 110 9.26 3.72 -0.12
CA ALA A 110 9.78 2.38 -0.33
C ALA A 110 9.00 1.59 -1.39
N ALA A 111 7.67 1.62 -1.34
CA ALA A 111 6.84 1.01 -2.37
C ALA A 111 7.05 1.66 -3.75
N LEU A 112 7.19 2.98 -3.80
CA LEU A 112 7.46 3.71 -5.04
C LEU A 112 8.85 3.36 -5.62
N ASP A 113 9.87 3.21 -4.78
CA ASP A 113 11.21 2.80 -5.21
C ASP A 113 11.19 1.38 -5.81
N LEU A 114 10.49 0.45 -5.15
CA LEU A 114 10.27 -0.89 -5.69
C LEU A 114 9.58 -0.84 -7.05
N TYR A 115 8.47 -0.11 -7.17
CA TYR A 115 7.80 0.06 -8.46
C TYR A 115 8.73 0.65 -9.52
N ARG A 116 9.45 1.74 -9.22
CA ARG A 116 10.37 2.41 -10.15
C ARG A 116 11.47 1.48 -10.67
N SER A 117 11.95 0.57 -9.83
CA SER A 117 12.98 -0.39 -10.25
C SER A 117 12.54 -1.31 -11.39
N HIS A 118 11.23 -1.53 -11.56
CA HIS A 118 10.67 -2.40 -12.61
C HIS A 118 9.57 -1.71 -13.44
N ALA A 119 9.45 -0.38 -13.37
CA ALA A 119 8.35 0.36 -13.99
C ALA A 119 8.29 0.15 -15.52
N GLY A 120 9.44 0.08 -16.19
CA GLY A 120 9.49 -0.17 -17.63
C GLY A 120 8.85 -1.51 -18.03
N GLU A 121 9.21 -2.59 -17.35
CA GLU A 121 8.64 -3.92 -17.60
C GLU A 121 7.18 -4.00 -17.18
N TRP A 122 6.83 -3.40 -16.03
CA TRP A 122 5.48 -3.40 -15.51
C TRP A 122 4.51 -2.68 -16.47
N GLU A 123 4.81 -1.45 -16.87
CA GLU A 123 3.95 -0.68 -17.78
C GLU A 123 3.93 -1.26 -19.20
N SER A 124 5.04 -1.85 -19.66
CA SER A 124 5.08 -2.58 -20.94
C SER A 124 4.15 -3.80 -20.92
N THR A 125 4.08 -4.51 -19.80
CA THR A 125 3.19 -5.67 -19.66
C THR A 125 1.72 -5.25 -19.60
N VAL A 126 1.41 -4.20 -18.82
CA VAL A 126 0.05 -3.68 -18.70
C VAL A 126 -0.44 -3.07 -20.02
N SER A 127 0.40 -2.37 -20.77
CA SER A 127 0.02 -1.80 -22.08
C SER A 127 -0.30 -2.87 -23.13
N LYS A 128 0.24 -4.09 -22.97
CA LYS A 128 -0.12 -5.26 -23.80
C LYS A 128 -1.40 -5.96 -23.34
N GLY A 129 -2.12 -5.42 -22.36
CA GLY A 129 -3.34 -6.02 -21.80
C GLY A 129 -3.07 -7.21 -20.86
N GLN A 130 -1.82 -7.40 -20.43
CA GLN A 130 -1.46 -8.45 -19.49
C GLN A 130 -1.42 -7.92 -18.06
N TRP A 131 -1.68 -8.80 -17.08
CA TRP A 131 -1.70 -8.45 -15.67
C TRP A 131 -0.55 -9.14 -14.92
N PRO A 132 0.57 -8.45 -14.63
CA PRO A 132 1.78 -9.05 -14.04
C PRO A 132 1.70 -9.22 -12.51
N SER A 133 0.50 -9.19 -11.94
CA SER A 133 0.27 -9.25 -10.50
C SER A 133 -0.69 -10.38 -10.13
N PHE A 134 -0.61 -10.87 -8.90
CA PHE A 134 -1.64 -11.74 -8.35
C PHE A 134 -2.94 -10.96 -8.09
N LEU A 135 -4.04 -11.70 -7.98
CA LEU A 135 -5.30 -11.12 -7.50
C LEU A 135 -5.15 -10.76 -6.00
N PRO A 136 -5.73 -9.63 -5.57
CA PRO A 136 -5.81 -9.31 -4.15
C PRO A 136 -6.66 -10.36 -3.41
N PRO A 137 -6.52 -10.49 -2.08
CA PRO A 137 -7.29 -11.48 -1.33
C PRO A 137 -8.80 -11.24 -1.46
N ASN A 138 -9.58 -12.31 -1.71
CA ASN A 138 -11.02 -12.23 -1.99
C ASN A 138 -11.84 -11.50 -0.92
N THR A 139 -11.40 -11.55 0.34
CA THR A 139 -12.00 -10.81 1.47
C THR A 139 -12.07 -9.30 1.23
N PHE A 140 -11.19 -8.76 0.38
CA PHE A 140 -11.11 -7.34 0.05
C PHE A 140 -11.60 -7.02 -1.37
N SER A 141 -12.32 -7.94 -2.02
CA SER A 141 -12.88 -7.74 -3.37
C SER A 141 -13.64 -6.41 -3.52
N ARG A 142 -14.36 -5.97 -2.48
CA ARG A 142 -15.06 -4.67 -2.45
C ARG A 142 -14.17 -3.43 -2.66
N CYS A 143 -12.86 -3.55 -2.45
CA CYS A 143 -11.92 -2.44 -2.61
C CYS A 143 -11.49 -2.25 -4.06
N TYR A 144 -11.83 -3.20 -4.94
CA TYR A 144 -11.41 -3.22 -6.33
C TYR A 144 -12.62 -3.21 -7.25
N LEU A 145 -12.63 -2.26 -8.19
CA LEU A 145 -13.59 -2.19 -9.30
C LEU A 145 -13.07 -2.95 -10.51
#